data_AF-A0A7C4WYU9-F1
#
_entry.id   AF-A0A7C4WYU9-F1
#
_cell.length_a   1.000
_cell.length_b   1.000
_cell.length_c   1.000
_cell.angle_alpha   90.00
_cell.angle_beta   90.00
_cell.angle_gamma   90.00
#
_symmetry.space_group_name_H-M   'P 1'
#
loop_
_entity.id
_entity.type
_entity.pdbx_description
1 polymer ?
#
loop_
_entity_poly.entity_id
_entity_poly.type
_entity_poly.pdbx_seq_one_letter_code
_entity_poly.pdbx_strand_id
1 'polypeptide(L)'
;MSKSGNSKVLDCKRNRDGSKCGLYHFLFENAPISLWSMDFSRLKTYLNELEHSGIRDIRASLDANPSLLQECLSKVVINDVNLQTLILFEAASKDQLVRHFADIMGRQESALSNRDSIAA
;
A
#
# COMPACT_ATOMS: atom_id res chain seq x y z
N MET A 1 -22.80 12.98 -39.08
CA MET A 1 -23.80 13.24 -38.02
C MET A 1 -24.07 11.95 -37.26
N SER A 2 -24.19 12.08 -35.94
CA SER A 2 -24.58 11.09 -34.92
C SER A 2 -23.69 9.88 -34.63
N LYS A 3 -22.96 10.06 -33.53
CA LYS A 3 -22.38 9.08 -32.62
C LYS A 3 -23.45 8.12 -32.07
N SER A 4 -23.07 6.89 -31.78
CA SER A 4 -23.57 6.19 -30.59
C SER A 4 -22.56 5.13 -30.16
N GLY A 5 -21.68 5.52 -29.25
CA GLY A 5 -20.78 4.61 -28.55
C GLY A 5 -21.54 3.88 -27.46
N ASN A 6 -21.69 2.58 -27.61
CA ASN A 6 -22.37 1.74 -26.63
C ASN A 6 -21.35 1.28 -25.58
N SER A 7 -21.02 2.18 -24.65
CA SER A 7 -20.27 1.83 -23.44
C SER A 7 -21.21 1.01 -22.55
N LYS A 8 -21.10 -0.33 -22.62
CA LYS A 8 -21.73 -1.23 -21.66
C LYS A 8 -21.04 -1.01 -20.31
N VAL A 9 -21.54 -0.03 -19.55
CA VAL A 9 -21.27 0.06 -18.12
C VAL A 9 -21.88 -1.19 -17.52
N LEU A 10 -21.03 -2.13 -17.09
CA LEU A 10 -21.44 -3.37 -16.43
C LEU A 10 -22.15 -3.00 -15.13
N ASP A 11 -23.47 -3.22 -15.10
CA ASP A 11 -24.33 -3.09 -13.93
C ASP A 11 -23.96 -4.19 -12.92
N CYS A 12 -23.12 -3.85 -11.95
CA CYS A 12 -22.87 -4.70 -10.79
C CYS A 12 -24.03 -4.55 -9.80
N LYS A 13 -25.10 -5.32 -10.05
CA LYS A 13 -26.06 -5.65 -8.99
C LYS A 13 -25.28 -6.26 -7.84
N ARG A 14 -25.53 -5.70 -6.66
CA ARG A 14 -24.92 -5.97 -5.35
C ARG A 14 -25.10 -7.44 -4.99
N ASN A 15 -24.25 -8.32 -5.51
CA ASN A 15 -24.29 -9.73 -5.15
C ASN A 15 -23.83 -9.88 -3.70
N ARG A 16 -24.61 -10.67 -2.95
CA ARG A 16 -24.44 -10.93 -1.52
C ARG A 16 -23.47 -12.10 -1.25
N ASP A 17 -22.82 -12.60 -2.30
CA ASP A 17 -21.75 -13.59 -2.23
C ASP A 17 -20.40 -12.84 -2.26
N GLY A 18 -19.48 -13.15 -1.35
CA GLY A 18 -18.16 -12.51 -1.26
C GLY A 18 -17.23 -12.77 -2.45
N SER A 19 -17.77 -13.13 -3.61
CA SER A 19 -17.08 -13.23 -4.89
C SER A 19 -16.56 -11.84 -5.24
N LYS A 20 -15.23 -11.64 -5.25
CA LYS A 20 -14.58 -10.37 -5.61
C LYS A 20 -15.32 -9.75 -6.80
N CYS A 21 -16.10 -8.70 -6.54
CA CYS A 21 -16.97 -8.14 -7.56
C CYS A 21 -16.07 -7.71 -8.72
N GLY A 22 -16.32 -8.26 -9.91
CA GLY A 22 -15.44 -8.06 -11.07
C GLY A 22 -15.16 -6.58 -11.35
N LEU A 23 -16.10 -5.69 -10.99
CA LEU A 23 -15.93 -4.25 -11.08
C LEU A 23 -14.85 -3.70 -10.14
N TYR A 24 -14.77 -4.13 -8.88
CA TYR A 24 -13.71 -3.66 -7.98
C TYR A 24 -12.34 -4.04 -8.51
N HIS A 25 -12.17 -5.31 -8.89
CA HIS A 25 -10.90 -5.78 -9.46
C HIS A 25 -10.59 -5.04 -10.77
N PHE A 26 -11.58 -4.86 -11.65
CA PHE A 26 -11.43 -4.11 -12.88
C PHE A 26 -10.98 -2.66 -12.62
N LEU A 27 -11.62 -1.94 -11.69
CA LEU A 27 -11.27 -0.56 -11.35
C LEU A 27 -9.89 -0.46 -10.72
N PHE A 28 -9.54 -1.41 -9.83
CA PHE A 28 -8.22 -1.46 -9.20
C PHE A 28 -7.11 -1.66 -10.24
N GLU A 29 -7.26 -2.66 -11.12
CA GLU A 29 -6.25 -2.98 -12.14
C GLU A 29 -6.10 -1.89 -13.20
N ASN A 30 -7.19 -1.22 -13.58
CA ASN A 30 -7.20 -0.19 -14.63
C ASN A 30 -7.05 1.24 -14.09
N ALA A 31 -6.82 1.42 -12.78
CA ALA A 31 -6.58 2.74 -12.23
C ALA A 31 -5.29 3.35 -12.84
N PRO A 32 -5.31 4.62 -13.28
CA PRO A 32 -4.15 5.27 -13.92
C PRO A 32 -3.06 5.68 -12.93
N ILE A 33 -3.14 5.23 -11.68
CA ILE A 33 -2.23 5.56 -10.58
C ILE A 33 -1.76 4.27 -9.91
N SER A 34 -0.56 4.31 -9.33
CA SER A 34 0.01 3.19 -8.55
C SER A 34 -0.85 2.93 -7.31
N LEU A 35 -1.39 1.72 -7.19
CA LEU A 35 -2.21 1.29 -6.05
C LEU A 35 -1.63 0.03 -5.38
N TRP A 36 -1.71 0.02 -4.05
CA TRP A 36 -1.32 -1.08 -3.19
C TRP A 36 -2.49 -1.42 -2.27
N SER A 37 -2.87 -2.69 -2.23
CA SER A 37 -3.81 -3.25 -1.27
C SER A 37 -3.01 -3.89 -0.15
N MET A 38 -3.19 -3.41 1.08
CA MET A 38 -2.39 -3.82 2.23
C MET A 38 -3.26 -4.06 3.46
N ASP A 39 -2.82 -4.97 4.32
CA ASP A 39 -3.37 -5.22 5.65
C ASP A 39 -2.35 -4.84 6.73
N PHE A 40 -2.78 -3.90 7.59
CA PHE A 40 -2.01 -3.34 8.70
C PHE A 40 -2.44 -3.90 10.05
N SER A 41 -3.35 -4.87 10.10
CA SER A 41 -3.92 -5.38 11.36
C SER A 41 -2.84 -5.93 12.29
N ARG A 42 -1.87 -6.67 11.74
CA ARG A 42 -0.73 -7.20 12.50
C ARG A 42 0.19 -6.10 13.01
N LEU A 43 0.46 -5.10 12.17
CA LEU A 43 1.24 -3.93 12.59
C LEU A 43 0.55 -3.20 13.74
N LYS A 44 -0.76 -2.98 13.63
CA LYS A 44 -1.55 -2.33 14.68
C LYS A 44 -1.47 -3.07 16.01
N THR A 45 -1.62 -4.40 15.99
CA THR A 45 -1.47 -5.21 17.21
C THR A 45 -0.09 -5.05 17.83
N TYR A 46 0.96 -5.11 17.02
CA TYR A 46 2.34 -4.93 17.49
C TYR A 46 2.58 -3.53 18.08
N LEU A 47 2.10 -2.47 17.43
CA LEU A 47 2.22 -1.10 17.95
C LEU A 47 1.48 -0.96 19.28
N ASN A 48 0.29 -1.56 19.42
CA ASN A 48 -0.41 -1.57 20.70
C ASN A 48 0.41 -2.29 21.78
N GLU A 49 1.03 -3.43 21.48
CA GLU A 49 1.89 -4.15 22.43
C GLU A 49 3.07 -3.28 22.89
N LEU A 50 3.68 -2.53 21.98
CA LEU A 50 4.75 -1.59 22.30
C LEU A 50 4.28 -0.48 23.26
N GLU A 51 3.11 0.10 23.02
CA GLU A 51 2.52 1.09 23.95
C GLU A 51 2.30 0.49 25.35
N HIS A 52 1.78 -0.74 25.43
CA HIS A 52 1.56 -1.43 26.70
C HIS A 52 2.87 -1.81 27.41
N SER A 53 3.97 -1.99 26.68
CA SER A 53 5.30 -2.21 27.25
C SER A 53 5.98 -0.95 27.77
N GLY A 54 5.37 0.23 27.59
CA GLY A 54 5.85 1.49 28.14
C GLY A 54 6.44 2.47 27.11
N ILE A 55 6.41 2.14 25.81
CA ILE A 55 6.80 3.09 24.76
C ILE A 55 5.73 4.17 24.64
N ARG A 56 6.04 5.39 25.08
CA ARG A 56 5.11 6.54 25.02
C ARG A 56 5.25 7.37 23.75
N ASP A 57 6.45 7.36 23.17
CA ASP A 57 6.75 8.08 21.93
C ASP A 57 7.27 7.07 20.89
N ILE A 58 6.33 6.52 20.13
CA ILE A 58 6.63 5.57 19.05
C ILE A 58 7.49 6.24 17.98
N ARG A 59 7.26 7.52 17.67
CA ARG A 59 8.02 8.23 16.64
C ARG A 59 9.49 8.36 17.06
N ALA A 60 9.75 8.87 18.26
CA ALA A 60 11.11 8.95 18.78
C ALA A 60 11.80 7.58 18.86
N SER A 61 11.02 6.51 19.14
CA SER A 61 11.54 5.14 19.21
C SER A 61 11.89 4.56 17.83
N LEU A 62 11.11 4.88 16.80
CA LEU A 62 11.40 4.50 15.41
C LEU A 62 12.60 5.29 14.86
N ASP A 63 12.70 6.58 15.16
CA ASP A 63 13.82 7.43 14.74
C ASP A 63 15.14 6.98 15.40
N ALA A 64 15.09 6.59 16.69
CA ALA A 64 16.25 6.12 17.42
C ALA A 64 16.65 4.67 17.06
N ASN A 65 15.71 3.87 16.53
CA ASN A 65 15.95 2.46 16.24
C ASN A 65 15.43 2.03 14.85
N PRO A 66 16.29 2.08 13.82
CA PRO A 66 15.96 1.59 12.48
C PRO A 66 15.57 0.10 12.43
N SER A 67 15.99 -0.73 13.39
CA SER A 67 15.58 -2.13 13.43
C SER A 67 14.10 -2.27 13.80
N LEU A 68 13.57 -1.37 14.63
CA LEU A 68 12.16 -1.34 15.01
C LEU A 68 11.27 -1.06 13.80
N LEU A 69 11.70 -0.16 12.92
CA LEU A 69 11.02 0.10 11.66
C LEU A 69 10.98 -1.13 10.76
N GLN A 70 12.10 -1.86 10.65
CA GLN A 70 12.15 -3.10 9.88
C GLN A 70 11.20 -4.17 10.44
N GLU A 71 11.12 -4.28 11.76
CA GLU A 71 10.12 -5.15 12.41
C GLU A 71 8.69 -4.71 12.07
N CYS A 72 8.38 -3.42 12.14
CA CYS A 72 7.08 -2.87 11.74
C CYS A 72 6.74 -3.20 10.29
N LEU A 73 7.65 -2.93 9.34
CA LEU A 73 7.46 -3.21 7.93
C LEU A 73 7.24 -4.71 7.67
N SER A 74 7.91 -5.58 8.42
CA SER A 74 7.71 -7.04 8.33
C SER A 74 6.29 -7.50 8.73
N LYS A 75 5.55 -6.69 9.50
CA LYS A 75 4.17 -6.99 9.89
C LYS A 75 3.13 -6.53 8.87
N VAL A 76 3.51 -5.67 7.92
CA VAL A 76 2.60 -5.23 6.86
C VAL A 76 2.42 -6.36 5.86
N VAL A 77 1.17 -6.72 5.59
CA VAL A 77 0.85 -7.75 4.59
C VAL A 77 0.40 -7.05 3.32
N ILE A 78 1.07 -7.33 2.20
CA ILE A 78 0.64 -6.83 0.89
C ILE A 78 -0.27 -7.87 0.26
N ASN A 79 -1.52 -7.48 0.03
CA ASN A 79 -2.53 -8.34 -0.55
C ASN A 79 -2.50 -8.31 -2.08
N ASP A 80 -2.26 -7.12 -2.66
CA ASP A 80 -2.24 -6.94 -4.11
C ASP A 80 -1.58 -5.61 -4.51
N VAL A 81 -1.13 -5.52 -5.76
CA VAL A 81 -0.67 -4.29 -6.42
C VAL A 81 -1.26 -4.24 -7.82
N ASN A 82 -1.63 -3.06 -8.31
CA ASN A 82 -2.17 -2.95 -9.66
C ASN A 82 -1.07 -2.90 -10.73
N LEU A 83 -1.48 -3.00 -12.00
CA LEU A 83 -0.56 -2.91 -13.14
C LEU A 83 0.26 -1.61 -13.16
N GLN A 84 -0.35 -0.48 -12.82
CA GLN A 84 0.36 0.81 -12.83
C GLN A 84 1.50 0.84 -11.79
N THR A 85 1.35 0.15 -10.66
CA THR A 85 2.42 -0.04 -9.69
C THR A 85 3.59 -0.83 -10.31
N LEU A 86 3.32 -1.93 -11.01
CA LEU A 86 4.39 -2.71 -11.64
C LEU A 86 5.17 -1.90 -12.66
N ILE A 87 4.48 -1.07 -13.45
CA ILE A 87 5.09 -0.16 -14.41
C ILE A 87 5.97 0.87 -13.70
N LEU A 88 5.46 1.51 -12.64
CA LEU A 88 6.17 2.55 -11.91
C LEU A 88 7.47 2.03 -11.26
N PHE A 89 7.44 0.80 -10.76
CA PHE A 89 8.59 0.17 -10.10
C PHE A 89 9.42 -0.73 -11.03
N GLU A 90 9.09 -0.77 -12.32
CA GLU A 90 9.75 -1.61 -13.34
C GLU A 90 9.85 -3.09 -12.91
N ALA A 91 8.83 -3.58 -12.20
CA ALA A 91 8.81 -4.93 -11.65
C ALA A 91 8.23 -5.93 -12.67
N ALA A 92 8.90 -7.08 -12.82
CA ALA A 92 8.46 -8.13 -13.74
C ALA A 92 7.24 -8.89 -13.22
N SER A 93 6.98 -8.86 -11.90
CA SER A 93 5.80 -9.48 -11.30
C SER A 93 5.42 -8.86 -9.96
N LYS A 94 4.16 -9.06 -9.55
CA LYS A 94 3.65 -8.69 -8.22
C LYS A 94 4.49 -9.34 -7.12
N ASP A 95 4.81 -10.62 -7.24
CA ASP A 95 5.62 -11.36 -6.25
C ASP A 95 7.06 -10.84 -6.12
N GLN A 96 7.65 -10.37 -7.22
CA GLN A 96 8.94 -9.70 -7.17
C GLN A 96 8.82 -8.40 -6.35
N LEU A 97 7.83 -7.58 -6.67
CA LEU A 97 7.65 -6.30 -6.00
C LEU A 97 7.34 -6.45 -4.51
N VAL A 98 6.48 -7.39 -4.15
CA VAL A 98 6.10 -7.68 -2.75
C VAL A 98 7.31 -8.12 -1.93
N ARG A 99 8.20 -8.96 -2.50
CA ARG A 99 9.43 -9.40 -1.82
C ARG A 99 10.40 -8.28 -1.50
N HIS A 100 10.39 -7.19 -2.28
CA HIS A 100 11.25 -6.03 -2.09
C HIS A 100 10.56 -4.85 -1.41
N PHE A 101 9.37 -5.04 -0.85
CA PHE A 101 8.62 -3.95 -0.22
C PHE A 101 9.38 -3.22 0.88
N ALA A 102 10.02 -3.95 1.79
CA ALA A 102 10.77 -3.35 2.89
C ALA A 102 11.91 -2.45 2.37
N ASP A 103 12.59 -2.87 1.31
CA ASP A 103 13.65 -2.10 0.66
C ASP A 103 13.10 -0.83 -0.01
N ILE A 104 11.95 -0.95 -0.69
CA ILE A 104 11.29 0.16 -1.39
C ILE A 104 10.82 1.22 -0.39
N MET A 105 10.16 0.80 0.69
CA MET A 105 9.63 1.72 1.70
C MET A 105 10.75 2.33 2.55
N GLY A 106 11.77 1.55 2.90
CA GLY A 106 12.94 2.06 3.63
C GLY A 106 13.74 3.10 2.84
N ARG A 107 13.76 3.03 1.50
CA ARG A 107 14.37 4.07 0.65
C ARG A 107 13.61 5.39 0.63
N GLN A 108 12.29 5.38 0.84
CA GLN A 108 11.49 6.60 0.81
C GLN A 108 11.68 7.45 2.08
N GLU A 109 11.94 6.83 3.23
CA GLU A 109 12.17 7.59 4.48
C GLU A 109 13.44 8.44 4.43
N SER A 110 14.52 7.95 3.84
CA SER A 110 15.74 8.74 3.65
C SER A 110 15.53 9.93 2.70
N ALA A 111 14.54 9.87 1.81
CA ALA A 111 14.17 10.97 0.93
C ALA A 111 13.14 11.94 1.57
N LEU A 112 12.30 11.48 2.48
CA LEU A 112 11.25 12.28 3.13
C LEU A 112 11.71 12.94 4.44
N SER A 113 12.76 12.45 5.10
CA SER A 113 13.39 13.08 6.27
C SER A 113 14.07 14.42 5.94
N ASN A 114 14.28 14.75 4.66
CA ASN A 114 14.86 16.04 4.22
C ASN A 114 13.83 17.16 3.96
N ARG A 115 12.54 16.98 4.31
CA ARG A 115 11.50 18.00 4.05
C ARG A 115 11.41 19.13 5.08
N ASP A 116 12.31 19.21 6.05
CA ASP A 116 12.44 20.40 6.92
C ASP A 116 13.07 21.62 6.22
N SER A 117 13.30 21.57 4.90
CA SER A 117 13.81 22.70 4.10
C SER A 117 12.81 23.32 3.11
N ILE A 118 11.51 23.01 3.20
CA ILE A 118 10.47 23.79 2.51
C ILE A 118 9.53 24.42 3.54
N ALA A 119 10.11 25.29 4.36
CA ALA A 119 9.41 26.45 4.88
C ALA A 119 9.95 27.67 4.11
N ALA A 120 9.17 28.15 3.15
CA ALA A 120 9.21 29.52 2.62
C ALA A 120 7.80 29.88 2.14
#